data_AF-A0A067PS59-F1
#
_entry.id   AF-A0A067PS59-F1
#
_cell.length_a   1.000
_cell.length_b   1.000
_cell.length_c   1.000
_cell.angle_alpha   90.00
_cell.angle_beta   90.00
_cell.angle_gamma   90.00
#
_symmetry.space_group_name_H-M   'P 1'
#
loop_
_entity.id
_entity.type
_entity.pdbx_description
1 polymer ?
#
loop_
_entity_poly.entity_id
_entity_poly.type
_entity_poly.pdbx_seq_one_letter_code
_entity_poly.pdbx_strand_id
1 'polypeptide(L)'
;MVNVARMMGLAMDPDEFPGKYSPFEAETRRRIWWDVFYYDTYVSDSMGHVPLIADNSHTTRLPAADVDEDRFEPKSAEVPTIKEEEGERRQPSPSSSIYGLLKVRLAQLVKNIKKTSFRDPLVEPASPESAIEQAAGFEADIKQWMNELPPCFRMDANLDSHHAAPSPFTGSSPATSASSPSESPYLVAQRCELAIVANRLILKVYIPFLRSKAQSST
;
A
#
# COMPACT_ATOMS: atom_id res chain seq x y z
N MET A 1 17.64 2.98 9.75
CA MET A 1 17.36 3.43 8.37
C MET A 1 16.96 4.89 8.30
N VAL A 2 15.96 5.35 9.07
CA VAL A 2 15.47 6.75 9.05
C VAL A 2 16.58 7.80 9.17
N ASN A 3 17.48 7.68 10.15
CA ASN A 3 18.55 8.67 10.35
C ASN A 3 19.54 8.71 9.17
N VAL A 4 19.88 7.55 8.59
CA VAL A 4 20.75 7.48 7.40
C VAL A 4 20.08 8.17 6.22
N ALA A 5 18.79 7.89 5.99
CA ALA A 5 18.03 8.53 4.91
C ALA A 5 17.96 10.06 5.07
N ARG A 6 17.79 10.55 6.31
CA ARG A 6 17.83 11.99 6.62
C ARG A 6 19.22 12.58 6.36
N MET A 7 20.29 11.92 6.79
CA MET A 7 21.68 12.37 6.54
C MET A 7 22.00 12.43 5.04
N MET A 8 21.43 11.53 4.24
CA MET A 8 21.53 11.55 2.78
C MET A 8 20.65 12.61 2.09
N GLY A 9 19.85 13.35 2.86
CA GLY A 9 18.92 14.37 2.36
C GLY A 9 17.74 13.80 1.59
N LEU A 10 17.34 12.55 1.84
CA LEU A 10 16.20 11.92 1.15
C LEU A 10 14.85 12.46 1.64
N ALA A 11 14.83 13.08 2.82
CA ALA A 11 13.65 13.75 3.40
C ALA A 11 13.32 15.10 2.74
N MET A 12 14.19 15.60 1.86
CA MET A 12 13.98 16.86 1.14
C MET A 12 13.67 16.55 -0.32
N ASP A 13 12.65 17.19 -0.89
CA ASP A 13 12.30 16.93 -2.29
C ASP A 13 13.44 17.39 -3.23
N PRO A 14 13.80 16.58 -4.24
CA PRO A 14 14.79 16.95 -5.23
C PRO A 14 14.50 18.27 -5.96
N ASP A 15 13.22 18.63 -6.14
CA ASP A 15 12.81 19.87 -6.84
C ASP A 15 13.21 21.13 -6.07
N GLU A 16 13.50 21.04 -4.76
CA GLU A 16 14.02 22.16 -3.97
C GLU A 16 15.47 22.51 -4.30
N PHE A 17 16.17 21.66 -5.06
CA PHE A 17 17.54 21.86 -5.50
C PHE A 17 17.65 21.83 -7.03
N PRO A 18 17.15 22.86 -7.73
CA PRO A 18 17.13 22.88 -9.20
C PRO A 18 18.51 22.63 -9.80
N GLY A 19 18.59 21.69 -10.75
CA GLY A 19 19.83 21.34 -11.45
C GLY A 19 20.79 20.43 -10.68
N LYS A 20 20.49 20.06 -9.42
CA LYS A 20 21.34 19.17 -8.62
C LYS A 20 21.18 17.69 -8.99
N TYR A 21 19.96 17.29 -9.36
CA TYR A 21 19.61 15.90 -9.62
C TYR A 21 19.05 15.75 -11.02
N SER A 22 19.43 14.67 -11.71
CA SER A 22 18.72 14.22 -12.91
C SER A 22 17.28 13.79 -12.58
N PRO A 23 16.36 13.75 -13.56
CA PRO A 23 15.01 13.23 -13.35
C PRO A 23 14.98 11.81 -12.78
N PHE A 24 15.90 10.96 -13.23
CA PHE A 24 16.07 9.60 -12.71
C PHE A 24 16.46 9.59 -11.23
N GLU A 25 17.47 10.37 -10.85
CA GLU A 25 17.90 10.48 -9.45
C GLU A 25 16.81 11.08 -8.58
N ALA A 26 16.10 12.10 -9.08
CA ALA A 26 15.02 12.73 -8.35
C ALA A 26 13.91 11.72 -8.00
N GLU A 27 13.40 10.98 -8.98
CA GLU A 27 12.38 9.97 -8.78
C GLU A 27 12.87 8.81 -7.89
N THR A 28 14.09 8.33 -8.13
CA THR A 28 14.70 7.27 -7.30
C THR A 28 14.80 7.69 -5.83
N ARG A 29 15.21 8.94 -5.56
CA ARG A 29 15.26 9.48 -4.19
C ARG A 29 13.88 9.56 -3.55
N ARG A 30 12.84 9.95 -4.30
CA ARG A 30 11.45 9.94 -3.82
C ARG A 30 11.03 8.52 -3.45
N ARG A 31 11.24 7.54 -4.32
CA ARG A 31 10.90 6.12 -4.07
C ARG A 31 11.57 5.60 -2.80
N ILE A 32 12.87 5.80 -2.65
CA ILE A 32 13.62 5.33 -1.47
C ILE A 32 13.12 6.00 -0.18
N TRP A 33 12.87 7.31 -0.20
CA TRP A 33 12.33 8.01 0.97
C TRP A 33 11.01 7.41 1.42
N TRP A 34 10.10 7.19 0.46
CA TRP A 34 8.77 6.67 0.73
C TRP A 34 8.77 5.19 1.15
N ASP A 35 9.72 4.38 0.69
CA ASP A 35 9.97 3.04 1.24
C ASP A 35 10.41 3.11 2.71
N VAL A 36 11.35 4.01 3.04
CA VAL A 36 11.79 4.22 4.43
C VAL A 36 10.62 4.68 5.30
N PHE A 37 9.77 5.59 4.80
CA PHE A 37 8.55 6.02 5.47
C PHE A 37 7.58 4.86 5.72
N TYR A 38 7.34 4.04 4.69
CA TYR A 38 6.48 2.86 4.79
C TYR A 38 6.99 1.90 5.86
N TYR A 39 8.27 1.52 5.81
CA TYR A 39 8.83 0.56 6.77
C TYR A 39 8.89 1.11 8.19
N ASP A 40 9.25 2.39 8.37
CA ASP A 40 9.17 3.04 9.70
C ASP A 40 7.75 2.94 10.26
N THR A 41 6.74 3.25 9.45
CA THR A 41 5.33 3.17 9.85
C THR A 41 4.88 1.75 10.14
N TYR A 42 5.17 0.81 9.24
CA TYR A 42 4.73 -0.59 9.32
C TYR A 42 5.37 -1.34 10.48
N VAL A 43 6.68 -1.18 10.67
CA VAL A 43 7.42 -1.84 11.77
C VAL A 43 6.97 -1.25 13.11
N SER A 44 6.88 0.08 13.22
CA SER A 44 6.40 0.72 14.44
C SER A 44 4.97 0.30 14.75
N ASP A 45 4.11 0.20 13.74
CA ASP A 45 2.76 -0.34 13.91
C ASP A 45 2.72 -1.79 14.37
N SER A 46 3.62 -2.61 13.87
CA SER A 46 3.67 -4.03 14.25
C SER A 46 4.25 -4.25 15.64
N MET A 47 5.14 -3.39 16.09
CA MET A 47 5.75 -3.42 17.42
C MET A 47 4.98 -2.60 18.46
N GLY A 48 3.93 -1.86 18.07
CA GLY A 48 3.21 -0.97 18.97
C GLY A 48 3.97 0.30 19.36
N HIS A 49 4.97 0.69 18.57
CA HIS A 49 5.76 1.91 18.76
C HIS A 49 5.21 3.07 17.92
N VAL A 50 5.62 4.29 18.28
CA VAL A 50 5.37 5.49 17.47
C VAL A 50 6.42 5.54 16.34
N PRO A 51 6.01 5.75 15.07
CA PRO A 51 6.95 5.95 13.96
C PRO A 51 7.92 7.10 14.21
N LEU A 52 9.18 6.95 13.79
CA LEU A 52 10.24 7.96 13.96
C LEU A 52 10.09 9.15 13.01
N ILE A 53 9.33 8.98 11.92
CA ILE A 53 9.04 10.04 10.96
C ILE A 53 7.73 10.71 11.34
N ALA A 54 7.83 11.89 11.94
CA ALA A 54 6.68 12.73 12.25
C ALA A 54 6.01 13.26 10.98
N ASP A 55 4.71 13.55 11.07
CA ASP A 55 3.99 14.25 10.01
C ASP A 55 4.66 15.61 9.74
N ASN A 56 4.74 16.02 8.47
CA ASN A 56 5.36 17.28 8.05
C ASN A 56 6.86 17.44 8.37
N SER A 57 7.57 16.35 8.72
CA SER A 57 9.03 16.38 8.96
C SER A 57 9.88 16.20 7.70
N HIS A 58 9.25 16.18 6.54
CA HIS A 58 9.87 16.00 5.23
C HIS A 58 9.07 16.77 4.17
N THR A 59 9.72 17.12 3.07
CA THR A 59 9.09 17.84 1.95
C THR A 59 8.96 16.97 0.69
N THR A 60 9.57 15.79 0.69
CA THR A 60 9.55 14.84 -0.43
C THR A 60 8.13 14.55 -0.92
N ARG A 61 7.89 14.84 -2.20
CA ARG A 61 6.61 14.63 -2.89
C ARG A 61 6.40 13.14 -3.18
N LEU A 62 5.15 12.76 -3.45
CA LEU A 62 4.85 11.39 -3.87
C LEU A 62 5.59 11.04 -5.18
N PRO A 63 6.07 9.78 -5.34
CA PRO A 63 6.66 9.32 -6.58
C PRO A 63 5.63 9.31 -7.71
N ALA A 64 6.09 9.29 -8.96
CA ALA A 64 5.21 9.19 -10.11
C ALA A 64 4.50 7.82 -10.14
N ALA A 65 3.19 7.81 -10.39
CA ALA A 65 2.36 6.60 -10.34
C ALA A 65 2.60 5.68 -11.55
N ASP A 66 2.68 6.27 -12.74
CA ASP A 66 2.62 5.58 -14.02
C ASP A 66 3.94 5.70 -14.79
N VAL A 67 5.05 5.35 -14.14
CA VAL A 67 6.37 5.35 -14.79
C VAL A 67 6.52 4.13 -15.68
N ASP A 68 6.98 4.34 -16.90
CA ASP A 68 7.39 3.26 -17.81
C ASP A 68 8.78 2.76 -17.39
N GLU A 69 8.81 1.74 -16.53
CA GLU A 69 10.06 1.20 -15.98
C GLU A 69 11.01 0.63 -17.05
N ASP A 70 10.48 0.17 -18.20
CA ASP A 70 11.30 -0.37 -19.28
C ASP A 70 12.07 0.74 -20.03
N ARG A 71 11.63 2.00 -19.87
CA ARG A 71 12.24 3.18 -20.51
C ARG A 71 12.87 4.14 -19.52
N PHE A 72 12.78 3.85 -18.22
CA PHE A 72 13.26 4.74 -17.18
C PHE A 72 14.69 4.39 -16.76
N GLU A 73 15.65 5.12 -17.32
CA GLU A 73 17.07 4.87 -17.16
C GLU A 73 17.80 6.07 -16.53
N PRO A 74 19.03 5.89 -16.01
CA PRO A 74 19.84 6.99 -15.46
C PRO A 74 20.07 8.17 -16.39
N LYS A 75 19.96 7.96 -17.71
CA LYS A 75 20.16 9.00 -18.73
C LYS A 75 18.85 9.67 -19.19
N SER A 76 17.70 9.27 -18.64
CA SER A 76 16.41 9.82 -19.02
C SER A 76 16.33 11.32 -18.71
N ALA A 77 15.98 12.12 -19.72
CA ALA A 77 15.86 13.57 -19.62
C ALA A 77 14.52 14.02 -18.99
N GLU A 78 13.58 13.10 -18.84
CA GLU A 78 12.31 13.26 -18.14
C GLU A 78 11.87 11.92 -17.55
N VAL A 79 10.91 11.93 -16.61
CA VAL A 79 10.28 10.70 -16.12
C VAL A 79 9.31 10.22 -17.20
N PRO A 80 9.56 9.07 -17.85
CA PRO A 80 8.69 8.58 -18.90
C PRO A 80 7.40 8.11 -18.26
N THR A 81 6.31 8.82 -18.53
CA THR A 81 4.99 8.34 -18.15
C THR A 81 4.46 7.38 -19.21
N ILE A 82 3.73 6.36 -18.79
CA ILE A 82 2.96 5.52 -19.70
C ILE A 82 1.87 6.43 -20.29
N LYS A 83 2.15 7.03 -21.45
CA LYS A 83 1.14 7.75 -22.22
C LYS A 83 0.13 6.71 -22.70
N GLU A 84 -1.15 7.00 -22.51
CA GLU A 84 -2.26 6.25 -23.10
C GLU A 84 -2.21 6.38 -24.63
N GLU A 85 -1.23 5.76 -25.29
CA GLU A 85 -1.21 5.70 -26.75
C GLU A 85 -2.30 4.73 -27.21
N GLU A 86 -3.31 5.32 -27.85
CA GLU A 86 -4.51 4.78 -28.45
C GLU A 86 -4.47 3.28 -28.82
N GLY A 87 -5.40 2.52 -28.23
CA GLY A 87 -5.99 1.34 -28.88
C GLY A 87 -5.78 -0.01 -28.18
N GLU A 88 -4.71 -0.18 -27.41
CA GLU A 88 -4.46 -1.44 -26.69
C GLU A 88 -4.53 -1.21 -25.19
N ARG A 89 -5.57 -1.77 -24.56
CA ARG A 89 -5.75 -1.81 -23.10
C ARG A 89 -4.63 -2.65 -22.49
N ARG A 90 -3.40 -2.11 -22.42
CA ARG A 90 -2.25 -2.78 -21.82
C ARG A 90 -2.57 -2.96 -20.34
N GLN A 91 -2.68 -4.20 -19.91
CA GLN A 91 -2.89 -4.51 -18.50
C GLN A 91 -1.75 -3.87 -17.69
N PRO A 92 -2.00 -3.33 -16.49
CA PRO A 92 -0.95 -2.75 -15.66
C PRO A 92 0.13 -3.81 -15.46
N SER A 93 1.34 -3.51 -15.91
CA SER A 93 2.45 -4.45 -15.79
C SER A 93 2.72 -4.70 -14.30
N PRO A 94 3.03 -5.94 -13.89
CA PRO A 94 3.52 -6.21 -12.53
C PRO A 94 4.81 -5.44 -12.17
N SER A 95 5.50 -4.86 -13.17
CA SER A 95 6.62 -3.94 -12.98
C SER A 95 6.21 -2.49 -12.71
N SER A 96 4.92 -2.14 -12.72
CA SER A 96 4.48 -0.74 -12.56
C SER A 96 4.86 -0.18 -11.18
N SER A 97 5.43 1.04 -11.18
CA SER A 97 5.72 1.84 -9.98
C SER A 97 4.51 2.08 -9.09
N ILE A 98 3.30 1.87 -9.61
CA ILE A 98 2.05 2.08 -8.89
C ILE A 98 1.99 1.29 -7.58
N TYR A 99 2.59 0.10 -7.52
CA TYR A 99 2.61 -0.71 -6.30
C TYR A 99 3.24 0.04 -5.12
N GLY A 100 4.39 0.68 -5.35
CA GLY A 100 5.06 1.49 -4.32
C GLY A 100 4.17 2.63 -3.84
N LEU A 101 3.47 3.31 -4.75
CA LEU A 101 2.53 4.37 -4.39
C LEU A 101 1.34 3.85 -3.57
N LEU A 102 0.80 2.68 -3.92
CA LEU A 102 -0.29 2.04 -3.15
C LEU A 102 0.15 1.74 -1.71
N LYS A 103 1.38 1.23 -1.52
CA LYS A 103 1.97 1.02 -0.19
C LYS A 103 2.07 2.32 0.60
N VAL A 104 2.50 3.40 -0.04
CA VAL A 104 2.60 4.73 0.60
C VAL A 104 1.25 5.22 1.08
N ARG A 105 0.22 5.14 0.23
CA ARG A 105 -1.15 5.56 0.60
C ARG A 105 -1.67 4.74 1.79
N LEU A 106 -1.40 3.44 1.81
CA LEU A 106 -1.76 2.58 2.93
C LEU A 106 -1.04 3.00 4.22
N ALA A 107 0.25 3.30 4.18
CA ALA A 107 0.99 3.81 5.35
C ALA A 107 0.45 5.15 5.86
N GLN A 108 0.06 6.07 4.95
CA GLN A 108 -0.60 7.32 5.34
C GLN A 108 -1.93 7.06 6.05
N LEU A 109 -2.72 6.10 5.58
CA LEU A 109 -3.97 5.69 6.23
C LEU A 109 -3.71 5.14 7.65
N VAL A 110 -2.66 4.33 7.85
CA VAL A 110 -2.25 3.86 9.19
C VAL A 110 -1.99 5.04 10.13
N LYS A 111 -1.23 6.05 9.68
CA LYS A 111 -0.91 7.21 10.52
C LYS A 111 -2.15 8.04 10.84
N ASN A 112 -3.02 8.25 9.86
CA ASN A 112 -4.27 9.00 10.04
C ASN A 112 -5.20 8.35 11.08
N ILE A 113 -5.37 7.03 11.01
CA ILE A 113 -6.18 6.25 11.97
C ILE A 113 -5.60 6.39 13.38
N LYS A 114 -4.27 6.22 13.54
CA LYS A 114 -3.62 6.33 14.85
C LYS A 114 -3.74 7.73 15.43
N LYS A 115 -3.48 8.76 14.64
CA LYS A 115 -3.55 10.14 15.09
C LYS A 115 -4.93 10.48 15.65
N THR A 116 -5.98 9.99 15.01
CA THR A 116 -7.35 10.23 15.43
C THR A 116 -7.74 9.35 16.63
N SER A 117 -7.26 8.10 16.69
CA SER A 117 -7.52 7.18 17.81
C SER A 117 -6.81 7.56 19.12
N PHE A 118 -5.69 8.28 19.06
CA PHE A 118 -4.92 8.74 20.24
C PHE A 118 -5.20 10.21 20.62
N ARG A 119 -6.33 10.78 20.18
CA ARG A 119 -6.68 12.17 20.46
C ARG A 119 -6.85 12.42 21.97
N ASP A 120 -6.40 13.60 22.40
CA ASP A 120 -6.14 14.08 23.77
C ASP A 120 -7.10 13.56 24.88
N PRO A 121 -6.59 12.87 25.92
CA PRO A 121 -7.38 12.39 27.07
C PRO A 121 -7.99 13.51 27.95
N LEU A 122 -7.70 14.78 27.69
CA LEU A 122 -8.34 15.94 28.34
C LEU A 122 -9.65 16.36 27.66
N VAL A 123 -9.94 15.87 26.45
CA VAL A 123 -11.27 15.96 25.83
C VAL A 123 -12.13 14.87 26.47
N GLU A 124 -13.38 15.20 26.84
CA GLU A 124 -14.29 14.25 27.49
C GLU A 124 -14.21 12.86 26.85
N PRO A 125 -14.17 11.78 27.66
CA PRO A 125 -14.04 10.44 27.13
C PRO A 125 -15.19 10.20 26.15
N ALA A 126 -14.85 10.02 24.87
CA ALA A 126 -15.83 9.72 23.84
C ALA A 126 -16.70 8.56 24.35
N SER A 127 -18.02 8.70 24.23
CA SER A 127 -18.92 7.62 24.62
C SER A 127 -18.53 6.33 23.87
N PRO A 128 -18.73 5.14 24.44
CA PRO A 128 -18.41 3.89 23.75
C PRO A 128 -19.07 3.78 22.37
N GLU A 129 -20.26 4.37 22.23
CA GLU A 129 -21.00 4.46 20.97
C GLU A 129 -20.27 5.34 19.94
N SER A 130 -19.81 6.53 20.33
CA SER A 130 -19.03 7.43 19.47
C SER A 130 -17.68 6.81 19.05
N ALA A 131 -17.04 6.04 19.94
CA ALA A 131 -15.79 5.34 19.62
C ALA A 131 -16.01 4.21 18.60
N ILE A 132 -17.13 3.47 18.69
CA ILE A 132 -17.50 2.44 17.72
C ILE A 132 -17.84 3.06 16.36
N GLU A 133 -18.58 4.17 16.35
CA GLU A 133 -18.89 4.91 15.13
C GLU A 133 -17.62 5.42 14.44
N GLN A 134 -16.66 5.95 15.22
CA GLN A 134 -15.36 6.35 14.70
C GLN A 134 -14.59 5.16 14.09
N ALA A 135 -14.58 4.00 14.75
CA ALA A 135 -13.97 2.79 14.20
C ALA A 135 -14.63 2.35 12.89
N ALA A 136 -15.96 2.45 12.79
CA ALA A 136 -16.70 2.19 11.55
C ALA A 136 -16.36 3.17 10.43
N GLY A 137 -16.13 4.45 10.77
CA GLY A 137 -15.60 5.44 9.84
C GLY A 137 -14.24 5.04 9.26
N PHE A 138 -13.29 4.63 10.11
CA PHE A 138 -11.99 4.14 9.63
C PHE A 138 -12.10 2.86 8.79
N GLU A 139 -13.00 1.93 9.17
CA GLU A 139 -13.26 0.74 8.36
C GLU A 139 -13.77 1.12 6.95
N ALA A 140 -14.69 2.08 6.88
CA ALA A 140 -15.22 2.57 5.61
C ALA A 140 -14.11 3.19 4.74
N ASP A 141 -13.23 4.00 5.31
CA ASP A 141 -12.09 4.59 4.61
C ASP A 141 -11.13 3.51 4.05
N ILE A 142 -10.83 2.47 4.85
CA ILE A 142 -9.97 1.35 4.42
C ILE A 142 -10.65 0.56 3.29
N LYS A 143 -11.94 0.26 3.42
CA LYS A 143 -12.71 -0.45 2.38
C LYS A 143 -12.83 0.36 1.11
N GLN A 144 -13.04 1.67 1.22
CA GLN A 144 -13.04 2.57 0.08
C GLN A 144 -11.69 2.52 -0.65
N TRP A 145 -10.58 2.66 0.08
CA TRP A 145 -9.25 2.54 -0.51
C TRP A 145 -9.04 1.20 -1.23
N MET A 146 -9.49 0.08 -0.64
CA MET A 146 -9.42 -1.24 -1.29
C MET A 146 -10.24 -1.31 -2.59
N ASN A 147 -11.41 -0.67 -2.63
CA ASN A 147 -12.28 -0.63 -3.81
C ASN A 147 -11.70 0.27 -4.92
N GLU A 148 -10.93 1.29 -4.57
CA GLU A 148 -10.26 2.20 -5.49
C GLU A 148 -8.97 1.62 -6.11
N LEU A 149 -8.49 0.47 -5.61
CA LEU A 149 -7.31 -0.19 -6.17
C LEU A 149 -7.51 -0.52 -7.65
N PRO A 150 -6.46 -0.47 -8.48
CA PRO A 150 -6.52 -1.00 -9.84
C PRO A 150 -6.93 -2.48 -9.83
N PRO A 151 -7.71 -2.97 -10.81
CA PRO A 151 -8.24 -4.34 -10.80
C PRO A 151 -7.16 -5.41 -10.62
N CYS A 152 -5.98 -5.22 -11.21
CA CYS A 152 -4.86 -6.14 -11.09
C CYS A 152 -4.21 -6.15 -9.70
N PHE A 153 -4.62 -5.32 -8.74
CA PHE A 153 -4.17 -5.31 -7.35
C PHE A 153 -5.27 -5.69 -6.36
N ARG A 154 -6.49 -6.00 -6.84
CA ARG A 154 -7.58 -6.47 -5.98
C ARG A 154 -7.42 -7.96 -5.72
N MET A 155 -7.61 -8.36 -4.47
CA MET A 155 -7.67 -9.77 -4.11
C MET A 155 -9.11 -10.26 -4.30
N ASP A 156 -9.32 -11.16 -5.25
CA ASP A 156 -10.62 -11.84 -5.37
C ASP A 156 -10.80 -12.74 -4.15
N ALA A 157 -11.86 -12.50 -3.37
CA ALA A 157 -12.20 -13.32 -2.21
C ALA A 157 -12.62 -14.76 -2.57
N ASN A 158 -12.60 -15.12 -3.87
CA ASN A 158 -13.15 -16.36 -4.42
C ASN A 158 -12.06 -17.40 -4.80
N LEU A 159 -10.99 -17.46 -4.01
CA LEU A 159 -9.88 -18.42 -4.19
C LEU A 159 -10.30 -19.90 -4.00
N ASP A 160 -11.53 -20.17 -3.59
CA ASP A 160 -12.05 -21.54 -3.38
C ASP A 160 -12.42 -22.28 -4.68
N SER A 161 -12.37 -21.62 -5.85
CA SER A 161 -12.92 -22.20 -7.10
C SER A 161 -11.94 -23.02 -7.96
N HIS A 162 -10.62 -22.91 -7.73
CA HIS A 162 -9.62 -23.51 -8.64
C HIS A 162 -8.84 -24.71 -8.08
N HIS A 163 -9.13 -25.15 -6.85
CA HIS A 163 -8.61 -26.40 -6.28
C HIS A 163 -9.64 -27.55 -6.32
N ALA A 164 -10.56 -27.55 -7.29
CA ALA A 164 -11.27 -28.78 -7.65
C ALA A 164 -10.25 -29.77 -8.23
N ALA A 165 -9.86 -30.75 -7.41
CA ALA A 165 -8.99 -31.85 -7.81
C ALA A 165 -9.46 -32.45 -9.15
N PRO A 166 -8.55 -32.81 -10.07
CA PRO A 166 -8.95 -33.45 -11.31
C PRO A 166 -9.63 -34.78 -10.98
N SER A 167 -10.92 -34.89 -11.30
CA SER A 167 -11.65 -36.15 -11.21
C SER A 167 -11.00 -37.16 -12.15
N PRO A 168 -10.60 -38.36 -11.69
CA PRO A 168 -9.73 -39.25 -12.46
C PRO A 168 -10.40 -40.03 -13.62
N PHE A 169 -11.63 -39.73 -14.03
CA PHE A 169 -12.32 -40.52 -15.05
C PHE A 169 -13.28 -39.71 -15.91
N THR A 170 -12.79 -39.13 -17.01
CA THR A 170 -13.52 -39.10 -18.29
C THR A 170 -12.49 -38.98 -19.42
N GLY A 171 -12.42 -40.01 -20.25
CA GLY A 171 -11.59 -40.02 -21.45
C GLY A 171 -12.20 -39.15 -22.54
N SER A 172 -11.50 -38.09 -22.95
CA SER A 172 -11.65 -37.44 -24.24
C SER A 172 -10.42 -36.57 -24.53
N SER A 173 -9.93 -36.70 -25.77
CA SER A 173 -8.79 -36.12 -26.48
C SER A 173 -8.08 -34.85 -25.94
N PRO A 174 -6.76 -34.69 -26.23
CA PRO A 174 -5.98 -33.52 -25.85
C PRO A 174 -6.34 -32.34 -26.76
N ALA A 175 -7.39 -31.61 -26.41
CA ALA A 175 -7.54 -30.24 -26.90
C ALA A 175 -6.54 -29.39 -26.12
N THR A 176 -5.62 -28.78 -26.87
CA THR A 176 -4.60 -27.84 -26.43
C THR A 176 -5.18 -26.84 -25.43
N SER A 177 -4.99 -27.09 -24.13
CA SER A 177 -5.25 -26.10 -23.11
C SER A 177 -4.23 -25.00 -23.34
N ALA A 178 -4.66 -23.94 -24.03
CA ALA A 178 -3.97 -22.67 -24.00
C ALA A 178 -3.84 -22.32 -22.51
N SER A 179 -2.63 -22.53 -21.98
CA SER A 179 -2.29 -22.15 -20.62
C SER A 179 -2.65 -20.68 -20.50
N SER A 180 -3.69 -20.37 -19.72
CA SER A 180 -3.89 -19.02 -19.19
C SER A 180 -2.52 -18.52 -18.74
N PRO A 181 -2.07 -17.31 -19.18
CA PRO A 181 -0.75 -16.84 -18.79
C PRO A 181 -0.67 -16.91 -17.27
N SER A 182 0.22 -17.78 -16.78
CA SER A 182 0.40 -17.98 -15.35
C SER A 182 0.71 -16.63 -14.76
N GLU A 183 -0.18 -16.16 -13.88
CA GLU A 183 -0.06 -14.85 -13.29
C GLU A 183 1.29 -14.69 -12.59
N SER A 184 1.90 -13.51 -12.73
CA SER A 184 3.22 -13.25 -12.14
C SER A 184 3.18 -13.47 -10.62
N PRO A 185 4.08 -14.29 -10.04
CA PRO A 185 4.09 -14.55 -8.61
C PRO A 185 4.33 -13.26 -7.79
N TYR A 186 5.04 -12.29 -8.38
CA TYR A 186 5.23 -10.97 -7.78
C TYR A 186 3.90 -10.22 -7.63
N LEU A 187 3.04 -10.27 -8.64
CA LEU A 187 1.74 -9.60 -8.61
C LEU A 187 0.80 -10.22 -7.58
N VAL A 188 0.79 -11.55 -7.50
CA VAL A 188 0.05 -12.28 -6.46
C VAL A 188 0.54 -11.87 -5.07
N ALA A 189 1.87 -11.83 -4.86
CA ALA A 189 2.44 -11.40 -3.59
C ALA A 189 2.07 -9.96 -3.24
N GLN A 190 2.13 -9.04 -4.20
CA GLN A 190 1.75 -7.64 -4.03
C GLN A 190 0.28 -7.48 -3.60
N ARG A 191 -0.64 -8.21 -4.23
CA ARG A 191 -2.06 -8.23 -3.84
C ARG A 191 -2.27 -8.74 -2.43
N CYS A 192 -1.66 -9.88 -2.13
CA CYS A 192 -1.75 -10.49 -0.81
C CYS A 192 -1.22 -9.53 0.24
N GLU A 193 -0.10 -8.86 0.00
CA GLU A 193 0.45 -7.86 0.92
C GLU A 193 -0.55 -6.72 1.18
N LEU A 194 -1.08 -6.09 0.13
CA LEU A 194 -2.04 -4.98 0.28
C LEU A 194 -3.30 -5.43 1.03
N ALA A 195 -3.87 -6.58 0.65
CA ALA A 195 -5.07 -7.11 1.28
C ALA A 195 -4.85 -7.50 2.75
N ILE A 196 -3.74 -8.17 3.06
CA ILE A 196 -3.41 -8.55 4.44
C ILE A 196 -3.24 -7.31 5.31
N VAL A 197 -2.49 -6.30 4.83
CA VAL A 197 -2.25 -5.09 5.61
C VAL A 197 -3.54 -4.31 5.82
N ALA A 198 -4.38 -4.14 4.80
CA ALA A 198 -5.66 -3.43 4.93
C ALA A 198 -6.62 -4.15 5.90
N ASN A 199 -6.82 -5.46 5.75
CA ASN A 199 -7.70 -6.23 6.65
C ASN A 199 -7.17 -6.23 8.09
N ARG A 200 -5.85 -6.28 8.28
CA ARG A 200 -5.23 -6.15 9.60
C ARG A 200 -5.54 -4.80 10.25
N LEU A 201 -5.58 -3.71 9.48
CA LEU A 201 -5.96 -2.39 10.00
C LEU A 201 -7.42 -2.36 10.45
N ILE A 202 -8.33 -2.95 9.69
CA ILE A 202 -9.74 -3.09 10.08
C ILE A 202 -9.85 -3.84 11.41
N LEU A 203 -9.17 -4.98 11.54
CA LEU A 203 -9.18 -5.72 12.82
C LEU A 203 -8.64 -4.86 13.96
N LYS A 204 -7.55 -4.12 13.71
CA LYS A 204 -6.91 -3.27 14.72
C LYS A 204 -7.81 -2.15 15.24
N VAL A 205 -8.62 -1.51 14.41
CA VAL A 205 -9.51 -0.44 14.88
C VAL A 205 -10.57 -0.95 15.86
N TYR A 206 -10.91 -2.24 15.81
CA TYR A 206 -11.88 -2.86 16.72
C TYR A 206 -11.29 -3.55 17.96
N ILE A 207 -9.96 -3.76 18.02
CA ILE A 207 -9.30 -4.44 19.16
C ILE A 207 -9.70 -3.88 20.54
N PRO A 208 -9.76 -2.55 20.76
CA PRO A 208 -10.10 -2.00 22.08
C PRO A 208 -11.45 -2.49 22.61
N PHE A 209 -12.46 -2.64 21.74
CA PHE A 209 -13.80 -3.08 22.12
C PHE A 209 -13.87 -4.58 22.41
N LEU A 210 -13.07 -5.37 21.69
CA LEU A 210 -12.98 -6.82 21.91
C LEU A 210 -12.31 -7.14 23.25
N ARG A 211 -11.32 -6.36 23.67
CA ARG A 211 -10.63 -6.55 24.96
C ARG A 211 -11.48 -6.12 26.16
N SER A 212 -12.27 -5.05 26.03
CA SER A 212 -13.13 -4.56 27.12
C SER A 212 -14.18 -5.59 27.55
N LYS A 213 -14.81 -6.30 26.59
CA LYS A 213 -15.80 -7.35 26.89
C LYS A 213 -15.21 -8.56 27.63
N ALA A 214 -13.93 -8.85 27.44
CA ALA A 214 -13.25 -9.96 28.13
C ALA A 214 -12.97 -9.66 29.61
N GLN A 215 -12.83 -8.39 29.99
CA GLN A 215 -12.56 -7.97 31.37
C GLN A 215 -13.85 -7.79 32.19
N SER A 216 -15.00 -7.59 31.56
CA SER A 216 -16.30 -7.48 32.25
C SER A 216 -16.95 -8.82 32.62
N SER A 217 -16.29 -9.95 32.35
CA SER A 217 -16.83 -11.31 32.57
C SER A 217 -16.08 -12.11 33.66
N THR A 218 -15.28 -11.44 34.48
CA THR A 218 -14.61 -11.98 35.69
C THR A 218 -15.01 -11.15 36.90
#